data_AF-A0A1R1C8W2-F1
#
_entry.id   AF-A0A1R1C8W2-F1
#
_cell.length_a   1.000
_cell.length_b   1.000
_cell.length_c   1.000
_cell.angle_alpha   90.00
_cell.angle_beta   90.00
_cell.angle_gamma   90.00
#
_symmetry.space_group_name_H-M   'P 1'
#
loop_
_entity.id
_entity.type
_entity.pdbx_description
1 polymer ?
#
loop_
_entity_poly.entity_id
_entity_poly.type
_entity_poly.pdbx_seq_one_letter_code
_entity_poly.pdbx_strand_id
1 'polypeptide(L)'
;MYQRIILVSLFLLLMSACVNVQETTSLADQLFESKDFAGFNKTIEKLQKGNKSEYEKYISGIKEKELFKLSKYDNLTKTNEGIPLLTNITKNVPALADYSNAQLKTLTDNKKYLDQMDSSVKNVLNKHVIITGDLLSKSNTPIILMDTIGTVGTATKELKELSLDINTNIIYLESLKVPEQYSIPHKNYIESIKKYKSQLDAKFTFVDTNAAEISTYNTFIRKGSFYALNEMDSITREFDKLSIGIKTSVDDMKQRATSFQQLLK
;
A
#
# COMPACT_ATOMS: atom_id res chain seq x y z
N MET A 1 14.69 70.60 -29.47
CA MET A 1 13.80 69.60 -30.12
C MET A 1 14.12 68.16 -29.74
N TYR A 2 15.38 67.81 -29.39
CA TYR A 2 15.79 66.46 -28.98
C TYR A 2 15.27 65.98 -27.61
N GLN A 3 15.08 66.86 -26.64
CA GLN A 3 14.60 66.50 -25.29
C GLN A 3 13.15 65.95 -25.27
N ARG A 4 12.27 66.45 -26.15
CA ARG A 4 10.88 65.98 -26.25
C ARG A 4 10.77 64.61 -26.93
N ILE A 5 11.69 64.28 -27.84
CA ILE A 5 11.71 62.97 -28.52
C ILE A 5 12.16 61.89 -27.53
N ILE A 6 13.22 62.14 -26.74
CA ILE A 6 13.72 61.19 -25.73
C ILE A 6 12.63 60.87 -24.68
N LEU A 7 11.89 61.89 -24.21
CA LEU A 7 10.80 61.70 -23.24
C LEU A 7 9.64 60.86 -23.80
N VAL A 8 9.27 61.05 -25.07
CA VAL A 8 8.21 60.27 -25.73
C VAL A 8 8.67 58.84 -26.01
N SER A 9 9.94 58.64 -26.39
CA SER A 9 10.53 57.30 -26.53
C SER A 9 10.60 56.56 -25.19
N LEU A 10 11.00 57.24 -24.11
CA LEU A 10 11.04 56.67 -22.76
C LEU A 10 9.63 56.33 -22.25
N PHE A 11 8.65 57.17 -22.55
CA PHE A 11 7.25 56.98 -22.16
C PHE A 11 6.57 55.85 -22.97
N LEU A 12 6.89 55.71 -24.27
CA LEU A 12 6.46 54.56 -25.08
C LEU A 12 7.15 53.25 -24.66
N LEU A 13 8.42 53.31 -24.23
CA LEU A 13 9.12 52.19 -23.59
C LEU A 13 8.48 51.82 -22.24
N LEU A 14 8.11 52.81 -21.42
CA LEU A 14 7.41 52.60 -20.14
C LEU A 14 5.97 52.09 -20.32
N MET A 15 5.27 52.49 -21.38
CA MET A 15 3.91 52.04 -21.70
C MET A 15 3.89 50.64 -22.35
N SER A 16 4.97 50.24 -23.03
CA SER A 16 5.16 48.86 -23.52
C SER A 16 5.51 47.85 -22.41
N ALA A 17 5.77 48.32 -21.18
CA ALA A 17 6.13 47.50 -20.03
C ALA A 17 4.94 47.14 -19.12
N CYS A 18 3.73 47.65 -19.40
CA CYS A 18 2.53 47.21 -18.69
C CYS A 18 2.11 45.83 -19.19
N VAL A 19 2.62 44.78 -18.56
CA VAL A 19 2.13 43.41 -18.77
C VAL A 19 0.66 43.38 -18.39
N ASN A 20 -0.20 43.01 -19.34
CA ASN A 20 -1.60 42.70 -19.06
C ASN A 20 -1.64 41.41 -18.22
N VAL A 21 -1.68 41.57 -16.90
CA VAL A 21 -1.56 40.48 -15.92
C VAL A 21 -2.59 39.39 -16.21
N GLN A 22 -3.85 39.78 -16.47
CA GLN A 22 -4.94 38.84 -16.63
C GLN A 22 -4.85 38.02 -17.93
N GLU A 23 -4.45 38.64 -19.02
CA GLU A 23 -4.21 37.93 -20.29
C GLU A 23 -3.02 36.97 -20.16
N THR A 24 -1.96 37.42 -19.48
CA THR A 24 -0.73 36.62 -19.29
C THR A 24 -0.98 35.41 -18.39
N THR A 25 -1.70 35.58 -17.27
CA THR A 25 -2.04 34.47 -16.37
C THR A 25 -3.02 33.50 -17.00
N SER A 26 -4.01 33.99 -17.77
CA SER A 26 -4.95 33.14 -18.51
C SER A 26 -4.23 32.26 -19.55
N LEU A 27 -3.32 32.84 -20.34
CA LEU A 27 -2.51 32.07 -21.28
C LEU A 27 -1.58 31.08 -20.57
N ALA A 28 -0.99 31.48 -19.45
CA ALA A 28 -0.15 30.58 -18.65
C ALA A 28 -0.97 29.39 -18.13
N ASP A 29 -2.20 29.58 -17.66
CA ASP A 29 -3.07 28.49 -17.22
C ASP A 29 -3.36 27.50 -18.35
N GLN A 30 -3.70 27.99 -19.54
CA GLN A 30 -3.95 27.15 -20.72
C GLN A 30 -2.72 26.31 -21.10
N LEU A 31 -1.53 26.93 -21.11
CA LEU A 31 -0.27 26.26 -21.43
C LEU A 31 0.09 25.22 -20.37
N PHE A 32 -0.15 25.53 -19.10
CA PHE A 32 0.09 24.60 -18.00
C PHE A 32 -0.85 23.40 -18.04
N GLU A 33 -2.15 23.61 -18.30
CA GLU A 33 -3.16 22.56 -18.41
C GLU A 33 -2.94 21.65 -19.63
N SER A 34 -2.52 22.24 -20.76
CA SER A 34 -2.11 21.51 -21.96
C SER A 34 -0.73 20.85 -21.85
N LYS A 35 -0.04 20.99 -20.72
CA LYS A 35 1.31 20.45 -20.44
C LYS A 35 2.40 21.02 -21.35
N ASP A 36 2.17 22.16 -21.99
CA ASP A 36 3.22 22.94 -22.66
C ASP A 36 4.02 23.74 -21.63
N PHE A 37 4.90 23.05 -20.91
CA PHE A 37 5.71 23.66 -19.86
C PHE A 37 6.75 24.66 -20.38
N ALA A 38 7.19 24.50 -21.63
CA ALA A 38 8.12 25.45 -22.26
C ALA A 38 7.40 26.76 -22.60
N GLY A 39 6.20 26.67 -23.19
CA GLY A 39 5.32 27.82 -23.41
C GLY A 39 4.94 28.48 -22.09
N PHE A 40 4.55 27.69 -21.10
CA PHE A 40 4.25 28.18 -19.75
C PHE A 40 5.42 29.00 -19.19
N ASN A 41 6.63 28.44 -19.19
CA ASN A 41 7.81 29.09 -18.63
C ASN A 41 8.10 30.45 -19.32
N LYS A 42 8.00 30.51 -20.64
CA LYS A 42 8.12 31.77 -21.39
C LYS A 42 7.07 32.80 -20.99
N THR A 43 5.83 32.36 -20.74
CA THR A 43 4.72 33.26 -20.36
C THR A 43 4.91 33.79 -18.95
N ILE A 44 5.29 32.96 -17.98
CA ILE A 44 5.52 33.42 -16.60
C ILE A 44 6.81 34.27 -16.46
N GLU A 45 7.82 34.09 -17.31
CA GLU A 45 9.00 34.98 -17.35
C GLU A 45 8.62 36.40 -17.78
N LYS A 46 7.64 36.56 -18.68
CA LYS A 46 7.10 37.89 -19.03
C LYS A 46 6.43 38.53 -17.81
N LEU A 47 5.62 37.74 -17.09
CA LEU A 47 4.96 38.20 -15.87
C LEU A 47 5.98 38.60 -14.79
N GLN A 48 7.04 37.81 -14.62
CA GLN A 48 8.13 38.11 -13.67
C GLN A 48 8.82 39.44 -13.98
N LYS A 49 9.10 39.71 -15.26
CA LYS A 49 9.75 40.97 -15.70
C LYS A 49 8.83 42.18 -15.60
N GLY A 50 7.52 42.02 -15.83
CA GLY A 50 6.57 43.13 -15.82
C GLY A 50 5.94 43.44 -14.46
N ASN A 51 5.70 42.42 -13.64
CA ASN A 51 5.09 42.56 -12.32
C ASN A 51 5.50 41.41 -11.38
N LYS A 52 6.59 41.59 -10.63
CA LYS A 52 7.14 40.59 -9.72
C LYS A 52 6.14 40.13 -8.65
N SER A 53 5.33 41.03 -8.10
CA SER A 53 4.35 40.69 -7.06
C SER A 53 3.25 39.78 -7.59
N GLU A 54 2.72 40.06 -8.78
CA GLU A 54 1.70 39.22 -9.42
C GLU A 54 2.30 37.87 -9.86
N TYR A 55 3.55 37.85 -10.31
CA TYR A 55 4.28 36.60 -10.58
C TYR A 55 4.38 35.70 -9.35
N GLU A 56 4.82 36.23 -8.20
CA GLU A 56 4.97 35.45 -6.97
C GLU A 56 3.62 34.89 -6.48
N LYS A 57 2.56 35.70 -6.56
CA LYS A 57 1.20 35.29 -6.24
C LYS A 57 0.70 34.19 -7.19
N TYR A 58 0.93 34.34 -8.50
CA TYR A 58 0.51 33.36 -9.49
C TYR A 58 1.24 32.01 -9.30
N ILE A 59 2.57 32.03 -9.16
CA ILE A 59 3.35 30.81 -8.90
C ILE A 59 2.92 30.11 -7.61
N SER A 60 2.58 30.87 -6.56
CA SER A 60 2.04 30.30 -5.32
C SER A 60 0.69 29.63 -5.55
N GLY A 61 -0.22 30.24 -6.32
CA GLY A 61 -1.50 29.62 -6.70
C GLY A 61 -1.33 28.34 -7.53
N ILE A 62 -0.31 28.27 -8.39
CA ILE A 62 -0.01 27.03 -9.15
C ILE A 62 0.35 25.87 -8.20
N LYS A 63 1.07 26.13 -7.10
CA LYS A 63 1.47 25.10 -6.13
C LYS A 63 0.28 24.48 -5.37
N GLU A 64 -0.86 25.18 -5.35
CA GLU A 64 -2.11 24.72 -4.74
C GLU A 64 -2.98 23.87 -5.69
N LYS A 65 -2.63 23.80 -6.98
CA LYS A 65 -3.37 22.99 -7.96
C LYS A 65 -3.36 21.51 -7.58
N GLU A 66 -4.45 20.84 -7.94
CA GLU A 66 -4.71 19.44 -7.56
C GLU A 66 -3.58 18.47 -7.95
N LEU A 67 -2.85 18.75 -9.04
CA LEU A 67 -1.72 17.91 -9.47
C LEU A 67 -0.56 17.85 -8.46
N PHE A 68 -0.45 18.80 -7.55
CA PHE A 68 0.56 18.77 -6.49
C PHE A 68 0.03 18.19 -5.18
N LYS A 69 -1.27 17.89 -5.09
CA LYS A 69 -1.85 17.25 -3.90
C LYS A 69 -1.59 15.74 -3.95
N LEU A 70 -0.93 15.21 -2.92
CA LEU A 70 -0.62 13.79 -2.81
C LEU A 70 -1.88 12.90 -2.81
N SER A 71 -3.02 13.42 -2.32
CA SER A 71 -4.32 12.76 -2.35
C SER A 71 -4.80 12.44 -3.77
N LYS A 72 -4.34 13.17 -4.79
CA LYS A 72 -4.63 12.86 -6.19
C LYS A 72 -4.01 11.53 -6.62
N TYR A 73 -2.91 11.12 -5.98
CA TYR A 73 -2.13 9.94 -6.31
C TYR A 73 -2.28 8.86 -5.23
N ASP A 74 -3.54 8.54 -4.92
CA ASP A 74 -3.95 7.64 -3.84
C ASP A 74 -3.67 6.14 -4.11
N ASN A 75 -3.44 5.76 -5.38
CA ASN A 75 -3.16 4.38 -5.82
C ASN A 75 -1.93 4.28 -6.74
N LEU A 76 -1.51 3.05 -7.04
CA LEU A 76 -0.31 2.78 -7.83
C LEU A 76 -0.42 3.29 -9.28
N THR A 77 -1.58 3.13 -9.92
CA THR A 77 -1.80 3.61 -11.29
C THR A 77 -1.65 5.12 -11.38
N LYS A 78 -2.34 5.88 -10.52
CA LYS A 78 -2.22 7.35 -10.48
C LYS A 78 -0.81 7.77 -10.08
N THR A 79 -0.16 7.05 -9.16
CA THR A 79 1.24 7.30 -8.80
C THR A 79 2.17 7.17 -10.00
N ASN A 80 1.98 6.14 -10.83
CA ASN A 80 2.74 5.93 -12.06
C ASN A 80 2.49 7.02 -13.11
N GLU A 81 1.32 7.65 -13.13
CA GLU A 81 1.03 8.81 -13.97
C GLU A 81 1.62 10.11 -13.42
N GLY A 82 1.62 10.27 -12.09
CA GLY A 82 2.09 11.47 -11.40
C GLY A 82 3.59 11.66 -11.45
N ILE A 83 4.38 10.58 -11.32
CA ILE A 83 5.85 10.65 -11.31
C ILE A 83 6.40 11.28 -12.61
N PRO A 84 6.04 10.82 -13.83
CA PRO A 84 6.49 11.46 -15.07
C PRO A 84 6.05 12.92 -15.19
N LEU A 85 4.82 13.24 -14.76
CA LEU A 85 4.30 14.61 -14.80
C LEU A 85 5.13 15.55 -13.93
N LEU A 86 5.33 15.21 -12.66
CA LEU A 86 6.14 16.00 -11.72
C LEU A 86 7.61 16.05 -12.13
N THR A 87 8.15 14.98 -12.72
CA THR A 87 9.50 14.98 -13.30
C THR A 87 9.61 16.02 -14.43
N ASN A 88 8.60 16.06 -15.31
CA ASN A 88 8.57 16.98 -16.43
C ASN A 88 8.46 18.45 -15.98
N ILE A 89 7.64 18.73 -14.96
CA ILE A 89 7.52 20.04 -14.34
C ILE A 89 8.85 20.45 -13.69
N THR A 90 9.46 19.56 -12.91
CA THR A 90 10.75 19.81 -12.23
C THR A 90 11.84 20.21 -13.22
N LYS A 91 11.86 19.57 -14.40
CA LYS A 91 12.86 19.82 -15.44
C LYS A 91 12.60 21.10 -16.25
N ASN A 92 11.34 21.39 -16.57
CA ASN A 92 11.00 22.42 -17.56
C ASN A 92 10.40 23.70 -16.96
N VAL A 93 10.10 23.73 -15.66
CA VAL A 93 9.55 24.90 -14.97
C VAL A 93 10.43 25.25 -13.76
N PRO A 94 11.53 26.00 -13.94
CA PRO A 94 12.46 26.35 -12.86
C PRO A 94 11.79 26.97 -11.63
N ALA A 95 10.77 27.81 -11.84
CA ALA A 95 10.00 28.45 -10.77
C ALA A 95 9.26 27.47 -9.83
N LEU A 96 9.03 26.24 -10.30
CA LEU A 96 8.36 25.19 -9.55
C LEU A 96 9.30 24.02 -9.21
N ALA A 97 10.57 24.09 -9.60
CA ALA A 97 11.49 22.96 -9.53
C ALA A 97 11.63 22.41 -8.10
N ASP A 98 11.93 23.25 -7.12
CA ASP A 98 12.12 22.80 -5.72
C ASP A 98 10.84 22.17 -5.14
N TYR A 99 9.69 22.81 -5.36
CA TYR A 99 8.41 22.32 -4.86
C TYR A 99 8.00 21.01 -5.54
N SER A 100 8.11 20.96 -6.87
CA SER A 100 7.82 19.76 -7.66
C SER A 100 8.78 18.61 -7.31
N ASN A 101 10.05 18.89 -7.02
CA ASN A 101 11.02 17.90 -6.60
C ASN A 101 10.70 17.34 -5.21
N ALA A 102 10.26 18.18 -4.27
CA ALA A 102 9.78 17.74 -2.96
C ALA A 102 8.55 16.82 -3.09
N GLN A 103 7.57 17.19 -3.91
CA GLN A 103 6.39 16.35 -4.16
C GLN A 103 6.74 15.05 -4.88
N LEU A 104 7.63 15.11 -5.88
CA LEU A 104 8.12 13.95 -6.61
C LEU A 104 8.83 12.95 -5.69
N LYS A 105 9.64 13.45 -4.75
CA LYS A 105 10.30 12.60 -3.75
C LYS A 105 9.27 11.87 -2.88
N THR A 106 8.27 12.58 -2.35
CA THR A 106 7.21 11.97 -1.55
C THR A 106 6.41 10.95 -2.36
N LEU A 107 6.08 11.26 -3.61
CA LEU A 107 5.36 10.36 -4.50
C LEU A 107 6.17 9.10 -4.82
N THR A 108 7.49 9.24 -5.01
CA THR A 108 8.40 8.11 -5.24
C THR A 108 8.53 7.22 -4.00
N ASP A 109 8.61 7.82 -2.80
CA ASP A 109 8.58 7.08 -1.54
C ASP A 109 7.26 6.30 -1.38
N ASN A 110 6.11 6.92 -1.73
CA ASN A 110 4.81 6.25 -1.73
C ASN A 110 4.76 5.08 -2.71
N LYS A 111 5.27 5.26 -3.94
CA LYS A 111 5.36 4.18 -4.92
C LYS A 111 6.13 3.00 -4.38
N LYS A 112 7.32 3.25 -3.82
CA LYS A 112 8.18 2.21 -3.25
C LYS A 112 7.45 1.42 -2.17
N TYR A 113 6.73 2.11 -1.28
CA TYR A 113 5.88 1.46 -0.27
C TYR A 113 4.79 0.58 -0.91
N LEU A 114 4.06 1.07 -1.92
CA LEU A 114 3.01 0.31 -2.58
C LEU A 114 3.57 -0.94 -3.29
N ASP A 115 4.69 -0.82 -4.00
CA ASP A 115 5.36 -1.96 -4.65
C ASP A 115 5.79 -3.02 -3.62
N GLN A 116 6.30 -2.59 -2.46
CA GLN A 116 6.69 -3.47 -1.36
C GLN A 116 5.46 -4.18 -0.74
N MET A 117 4.35 -3.45 -0.56
CA MET A 117 3.10 -4.02 -0.07
C MET A 117 2.51 -5.07 -1.00
N ASP A 118 2.62 -4.89 -2.33
CA ASP A 118 2.09 -5.85 -3.31
C ASP A 118 2.68 -7.25 -3.14
N SER A 119 3.98 -7.34 -2.85
CA SER A 119 4.65 -8.62 -2.60
C SER A 119 4.07 -9.36 -1.38
N SER A 120 3.85 -8.63 -0.29
CA SER A 120 3.22 -9.20 0.93
C SER A 120 1.79 -9.65 0.67
N VAL A 121 0.98 -8.79 0.03
CA VAL A 121 -0.43 -9.06 -0.27
C VAL A 121 -0.56 -10.30 -1.14
N LYS A 122 0.27 -10.44 -2.17
CA LYS A 122 0.33 -11.63 -3.01
C LYS A 122 0.71 -12.87 -2.23
N ASN A 123 1.71 -12.81 -1.33
CA ASN A 123 2.07 -13.97 -0.50
C ASN A 123 0.87 -14.43 0.35
N VAL A 124 0.23 -13.51 1.06
CA VAL A 124 -0.94 -13.81 1.89
C VAL A 124 -2.07 -14.43 1.09
N LEU A 125 -2.45 -13.81 -0.05
CA LEU A 125 -3.58 -14.26 -0.85
C LEU A 125 -3.31 -15.56 -1.61
N ASN A 126 -2.09 -15.77 -2.11
CA ASN A 126 -1.76 -16.92 -2.96
C ASN A 126 -1.23 -18.13 -2.18
N LYS A 127 -0.78 -17.94 -0.92
CA LYS A 127 -0.27 -19.03 -0.09
C LYS A 127 -1.20 -19.32 1.06
N HIS A 128 -1.33 -18.39 2.01
CA HIS A 128 -2.04 -18.65 3.26
C HIS A 128 -3.55 -18.82 3.08
N VAL A 129 -4.18 -17.95 2.29
CA VAL A 129 -5.62 -18.06 2.00
C VAL A 129 -5.92 -19.34 1.21
N ILE A 130 -5.07 -19.69 0.24
CA ILE A 130 -5.26 -20.90 -0.58
C ILE A 130 -5.09 -22.15 0.27
N ILE A 131 -3.98 -22.29 1.01
CA ILE A 131 -3.69 -23.48 1.83
C ILE A 131 -4.77 -23.66 2.91
N THR A 132 -5.18 -22.59 3.59
CA THR A 132 -6.22 -22.67 4.63
C THR A 132 -7.60 -22.95 4.04
N GLY A 133 -7.85 -22.57 2.78
CA GLY A 133 -9.07 -22.89 2.06
C GLY A 133 -9.08 -24.29 1.42
N ASP A 134 -7.93 -24.95 1.35
CA ASP A 134 -7.79 -26.27 0.73
C ASP A 134 -8.23 -27.36 1.71
N LEU A 135 -9.16 -28.21 1.26
CA LEU A 135 -9.62 -29.38 2.01
C LEU A 135 -8.57 -30.50 2.04
N LEU A 136 -7.59 -30.48 1.13
CA LEU A 136 -6.50 -31.44 1.06
C LEU A 136 -5.28 -31.03 1.90
N SER A 137 -5.28 -29.80 2.45
CA SER A 137 -4.22 -29.31 3.33
C SER A 137 -4.10 -30.18 4.60
N LYS A 138 -2.86 -30.47 5.00
CA LYS A 138 -2.57 -31.31 6.17
C LYS A 138 -2.92 -30.62 7.47
N SER A 139 -2.76 -29.31 7.52
CA SER A 139 -3.17 -28.44 8.62
C SER A 139 -4.69 -28.33 8.80
N ASN A 140 -5.46 -28.69 7.76
CA ASN A 140 -6.93 -28.73 7.75
C ASN A 140 -7.53 -30.13 7.88
N THR A 141 -6.69 -31.17 8.00
CA THR A 141 -7.18 -32.54 8.13
C THR A 141 -8.06 -32.68 9.38
N PRO A 142 -9.28 -33.24 9.29
CA PRO A 142 -10.10 -33.53 10.45
C PRO A 142 -9.34 -34.38 11.46
N ILE A 143 -9.44 -34.03 12.75
CA ILE A 143 -8.64 -34.69 13.79
C ILE A 143 -8.87 -36.20 13.83
N ILE A 144 -10.08 -36.67 13.54
CA ILE A 144 -10.45 -38.10 13.52
C ILE A 144 -9.69 -38.92 12.45
N LEU A 145 -9.13 -38.25 11.43
CA LEU A 145 -8.34 -38.88 10.36
C LEU A 145 -6.84 -38.92 10.69
N MET A 146 -6.42 -38.39 11.84
CA MET A 146 -5.04 -38.42 12.31
C MET A 146 -4.77 -39.67 13.16
N ASP A 147 -4.88 -40.86 12.56
CA ASP A 147 -4.77 -42.15 13.24
C ASP A 147 -3.33 -42.69 13.36
N THR A 148 -2.35 -41.99 12.80
CA THR A 148 -0.93 -42.33 12.95
C THR A 148 -0.12 -41.12 13.41
N ILE A 149 0.97 -41.39 14.13
CA ILE A 149 1.93 -40.34 14.50
C ILE A 149 2.52 -39.63 13.27
N GLY A 150 2.63 -40.34 12.13
CA GLY A 150 3.10 -39.75 10.87
C GLY A 150 2.11 -38.74 10.29
N THR A 151 0.80 -39.04 10.34
CA THR A 151 -0.24 -38.09 9.91
C THR A 151 -0.25 -36.85 10.79
N VAL A 152 -0.19 -37.04 12.11
CA VAL A 152 -0.10 -35.93 13.08
C VAL A 152 1.15 -35.09 12.81
N GLY A 153 2.32 -35.73 12.69
CA GLY A 153 3.59 -35.04 12.44
C GLY A 153 3.59 -34.24 11.13
N THR A 154 2.90 -34.72 10.09
CA THR A 154 2.75 -33.98 8.83
C THR A 154 1.90 -32.73 9.02
N ALA A 155 0.78 -32.81 9.74
CA ALA A 155 -0.07 -31.66 10.05
C ALA A 155 0.69 -30.62 10.91
N THR A 156 1.39 -31.08 11.94
CA THR A 156 2.25 -30.24 12.80
C THR A 156 3.33 -29.51 12.00
N LYS A 157 3.99 -30.22 11.07
CA LYS A 157 5.01 -29.62 10.19
C LYS A 157 4.43 -28.51 9.32
N GLU A 158 3.30 -28.74 8.66
CA GLU A 158 2.67 -27.74 7.80
C GLU A 158 2.20 -26.51 8.61
N LEU A 159 1.61 -26.70 9.80
CA LEU A 159 1.25 -25.61 10.70
C LEU A 159 2.45 -24.76 11.11
N LYS A 160 3.59 -25.40 11.42
CA LYS A 160 4.84 -24.73 11.76
C LYS A 160 5.41 -23.94 10.58
N GLU A 161 5.40 -24.52 9.39
CA GLU A 161 5.88 -23.86 8.17
C GLU A 161 5.03 -22.62 7.84
N LEU A 162 3.70 -22.72 7.96
CA LEU A 162 2.80 -21.56 7.80
C LEU A 162 3.10 -20.48 8.86
N SER A 163 3.30 -20.86 10.13
CA SER A 163 3.60 -19.88 11.18
C SER A 163 4.93 -19.15 10.95
N LEU A 164 5.97 -19.86 10.51
CA LEU A 164 7.27 -19.27 10.22
C LEU A 164 7.24 -18.35 8.99
N ASP A 165 6.53 -18.76 7.93
CA ASP A 165 6.36 -17.95 6.72
C ASP A 165 5.64 -16.64 7.04
N ILE A 166 4.51 -16.73 7.77
CA ILE A 166 3.75 -15.54 8.12
C ILE A 166 4.51 -14.63 9.10
N ASN A 167 5.35 -15.18 9.97
CA ASN A 167 6.25 -14.39 10.81
C ASN A 167 7.25 -13.59 10.00
N THR A 168 7.81 -14.19 8.96
CA THR A 168 8.72 -13.50 8.03
C THR A 168 8.01 -12.35 7.34
N ASN A 169 6.74 -12.54 6.97
CA ASN A 169 5.90 -11.48 6.43
C ASN A 169 5.66 -10.34 7.43
N ILE A 170 5.35 -10.65 8.69
CA ILE A 170 5.20 -9.63 9.76
C ILE A 170 6.47 -8.79 9.90
N ILE A 171 7.64 -9.42 10.02
CA ILE A 171 8.93 -8.74 10.16
C ILE A 171 9.18 -7.81 8.95
N TYR A 172 8.90 -8.32 7.74
CA TYR A 172 9.03 -7.53 6.52
C TYR A 172 8.12 -6.28 6.56
N LEU A 173 6.84 -6.46 6.86
CA LEU A 173 5.86 -5.37 6.92
C LEU A 173 6.22 -4.32 7.97
N GLU A 174 6.63 -4.75 9.17
CA GLU A 174 7.04 -3.86 10.27
C GLU A 174 8.30 -3.05 9.93
N SER A 175 9.13 -3.55 9.01
CA SER A 175 10.34 -2.83 8.55
C SER A 175 10.05 -1.75 7.50
N LEU A 176 8.83 -1.68 6.96
CA LEU A 176 8.51 -0.74 5.90
C LEU A 176 8.41 0.69 6.42
N LYS A 177 8.94 1.65 5.64
CA LYS A 177 8.69 3.07 5.87
C LYS A 177 7.29 3.41 5.36
N VAL A 178 6.33 3.53 6.28
CA VAL A 178 4.91 3.72 5.95
C VAL A 178 4.59 5.20 5.73
N PRO A 179 4.03 5.60 4.57
CA PRO A 179 3.48 6.93 4.39
C PRO A 179 2.30 7.20 5.33
N GLU A 180 2.18 8.43 5.82
CA GLU A 180 1.17 8.82 6.82
C GLU A 180 -0.26 8.41 6.41
N GLN A 181 -0.62 8.64 5.13
CA GLN A 181 -1.91 8.28 4.54
C GLN A 181 -2.23 6.78 4.57
N TYR A 182 -1.23 5.92 4.73
CA TYR A 182 -1.39 4.46 4.79
C TYR A 182 -1.14 3.89 6.20
N SER A 183 -0.82 4.71 7.19
CA SER A 183 -0.46 4.26 8.54
C SER A 183 -1.52 3.37 9.20
N ILE A 184 -2.78 3.81 9.19
CA ILE A 184 -3.92 3.06 9.77
C ILE A 184 -4.18 1.74 9.03
N PRO A 185 -4.41 1.71 7.70
CA PRO A 185 -4.66 0.45 7.02
C PRO A 185 -3.48 -0.51 7.14
N HIS A 186 -2.24 -0.01 7.15
CA HIS A 186 -1.04 -0.82 7.31
C HIS A 186 -0.99 -1.51 8.67
N LYS A 187 -1.21 -0.75 9.75
CA LYS A 187 -1.26 -1.29 11.12
C LYS A 187 -2.36 -2.35 11.26
N ASN A 188 -3.56 -2.07 10.76
CA ASN A 188 -4.68 -3.00 10.82
C ASN A 188 -4.39 -4.31 10.07
N TYR A 189 -3.65 -4.25 8.97
CA TYR A 189 -3.24 -5.43 8.22
C TYR A 189 -2.16 -6.25 8.94
N ILE A 190 -1.15 -5.61 9.53
CA ILE A 190 -0.18 -6.32 10.38
C ILE A 190 -0.88 -7.00 11.55
N GLU A 191 -1.83 -6.32 12.20
CA GLU A 191 -2.57 -6.89 13.32
C GLU A 191 -3.41 -8.12 12.93
N SER A 192 -4.06 -8.11 11.76
CA SER A 192 -4.79 -9.28 11.29
C SER A 192 -3.87 -10.46 10.96
N ILE A 193 -2.69 -10.18 10.39
CA ILE A 193 -1.65 -11.19 10.16
C ILE A 193 -1.13 -11.78 11.49
N LYS A 194 -0.87 -10.94 12.49
CA LYS A 194 -0.44 -11.39 13.83
C LYS A 194 -1.49 -12.26 14.50
N LYS A 195 -2.78 -11.93 14.38
CA LYS A 195 -3.87 -12.78 14.88
C LYS A 195 -3.85 -14.15 14.21
N TYR A 196 -3.72 -14.19 12.89
CA TYR A 196 -3.62 -15.46 12.16
C TYR A 196 -2.40 -16.29 12.59
N LYS A 197 -1.22 -15.67 12.73
CA LYS A 197 -0.04 -16.34 13.28
C LYS A 197 -0.31 -16.94 14.66
N SER A 198 -0.93 -16.18 15.55
CA SER A 198 -1.25 -16.66 16.90
C SER A 198 -2.19 -17.87 16.88
N GLN A 199 -3.13 -17.95 15.93
CA GLN A 199 -4.01 -19.11 15.79
C GLN A 199 -3.26 -20.33 15.22
N LEU A 200 -2.35 -20.11 14.26
CA LEU A 200 -1.46 -21.16 13.76
C LEU A 200 -0.56 -21.72 14.88
N ASP A 201 0.06 -20.86 15.68
CA ASP A 201 0.91 -21.26 16.80
C ASP A 201 0.15 -22.04 17.86
N ALA A 202 -1.08 -21.60 18.18
CA ALA A 202 -1.94 -22.29 19.14
C ALA A 202 -2.32 -23.68 18.63
N LYS A 203 -2.74 -23.81 17.36
CA LYS A 203 -3.06 -25.12 16.77
C LYS A 203 -1.83 -26.02 16.63
N PHE A 204 -0.70 -25.47 16.21
CA PHE A 204 0.58 -26.17 16.18
C PHE A 204 0.92 -26.75 17.56
N THR A 205 0.93 -25.91 18.59
CA THR A 205 1.28 -26.30 19.97
C THR A 205 0.32 -27.36 20.49
N PHE A 206 -0.98 -27.20 20.24
CA PHE A 206 -2.01 -28.16 20.64
C PHE A 206 -1.81 -29.52 19.98
N VAL A 207 -1.66 -29.57 18.65
CA VAL A 207 -1.52 -30.83 17.91
C VAL A 207 -0.19 -31.53 18.28
N ASP A 208 0.89 -30.77 18.44
CA ASP A 208 2.19 -31.31 18.84
C ASP A 208 2.17 -31.89 20.26
N THR A 209 1.58 -31.16 21.22
CA THR A 209 1.48 -31.59 22.62
C THR A 209 0.62 -32.86 22.76
N ASN A 210 -0.48 -32.94 22.00
CA ASN A 210 -1.43 -34.06 22.09
C ASN A 210 -1.15 -35.16 21.05
N ALA A 211 0.01 -35.16 20.39
CA ALA A 211 0.24 -36.00 19.22
C ALA A 211 0.06 -37.50 19.48
N ALA A 212 0.59 -37.98 20.61
CA ALA A 212 0.46 -39.37 21.03
C ALA A 212 -1.01 -39.73 21.27
N GLU A 213 -1.72 -38.95 22.08
CA GLU A 213 -3.13 -39.17 22.42
C GLU A 213 -4.03 -39.17 21.18
N ILE A 214 -3.88 -38.17 20.30
CA ILE A 214 -4.61 -38.09 19.03
C ILE A 214 -4.43 -39.39 18.24
N SER A 215 -3.17 -39.81 18.02
CA SER A 215 -2.89 -41.00 17.23
C SER A 215 -3.41 -42.29 17.88
N THR A 216 -3.26 -42.42 19.19
CA THR A 216 -3.68 -43.59 19.97
C THR A 216 -5.20 -43.72 20.00
N TYR A 217 -5.92 -42.66 20.35
CA TYR A 217 -7.36 -42.71 20.44
C TYR A 217 -8.01 -42.89 19.07
N ASN A 218 -7.54 -42.21 18.02
CA ASN A 218 -8.04 -42.43 16.66
C ASN A 218 -7.81 -43.86 16.17
N THR A 219 -6.65 -44.46 16.50
CA THR A 219 -6.40 -45.89 16.24
C THR A 219 -7.44 -46.78 16.93
N PHE A 220 -7.80 -46.49 18.18
CA PHE A 220 -8.81 -47.25 18.92
C PHE A 220 -10.24 -47.00 18.41
N ILE A 221 -10.58 -45.77 18.02
CA ILE A 221 -11.87 -45.44 17.40
C ILE A 221 -12.04 -46.23 16.11
N ARG A 222 -11.01 -46.30 15.27
CA ARG A 222 -11.02 -47.10 14.03
C ARG A 222 -11.21 -48.60 14.30
N LYS A 223 -10.85 -49.07 15.50
CA LYS A 223 -11.09 -50.44 15.98
C LYS A 223 -12.43 -50.60 16.72
N GLY A 224 -13.30 -49.58 16.75
CA GLY A 224 -14.64 -49.63 17.34
C GLY A 224 -14.71 -49.33 18.85
N SER A 225 -13.68 -48.71 19.44
CA SER A 225 -13.68 -48.40 20.88
C SER A 225 -14.56 -47.19 21.22
N PHE A 226 -15.66 -47.43 21.93
CA PHE A 226 -16.52 -46.36 22.45
C PHE A 226 -15.84 -45.51 23.55
N TYR A 227 -14.97 -46.13 24.35
CA TYR A 227 -14.18 -45.40 25.35
C TYR A 227 -13.29 -44.33 24.70
N ALA A 228 -12.62 -44.68 23.60
CA ALA A 228 -11.75 -43.75 22.89
C ALA A 228 -12.52 -42.59 22.23
N LEU A 229 -13.80 -42.79 21.86
CA LEU A 229 -14.66 -41.71 21.39
C LEU A 229 -14.92 -40.67 22.49
N ASN A 230 -15.19 -41.11 23.72
CA ASN A 230 -15.43 -40.20 24.85
C ASN A 230 -14.18 -39.40 25.21
N GLU A 231 -13.01 -40.04 25.24
CA GLU A 231 -11.75 -39.36 25.52
C GLU A 231 -11.39 -38.32 24.43
N MET A 232 -11.72 -38.61 23.16
CA MET A 232 -11.47 -37.69 22.05
C MET A 232 -12.42 -36.50 21.97
N ASP A 233 -13.51 -36.47 22.73
CA ASP A 233 -14.49 -35.38 22.64
C ASP A 233 -13.87 -34.02 23.04
N SER A 234 -13.10 -34.00 24.12
CA SER A 234 -12.41 -32.77 24.57
C SER A 234 -11.35 -32.30 23.56
N ILE A 235 -10.56 -33.24 23.04
CA ILE A 235 -9.51 -33.01 22.05
C ILE A 235 -10.11 -32.49 20.74
N THR A 236 -11.21 -33.09 20.30
CA THR A 236 -11.93 -32.71 19.08
C THR A 236 -12.51 -31.30 19.21
N ARG A 237 -13.16 -30.99 20.33
CA ARG A 237 -13.73 -29.66 20.57
C ARG A 237 -12.69 -28.54 20.53
N GLU A 238 -11.53 -28.73 21.17
CA GLU A 238 -10.47 -27.72 21.14
C GLU A 238 -9.84 -27.61 19.74
N PHE A 239 -9.63 -28.74 19.04
CA PHE A 239 -9.12 -28.73 17.66
C PHE A 239 -10.05 -27.98 16.70
N ASP A 240 -11.36 -28.20 16.80
CA ASP A 240 -12.36 -27.54 15.95
C ASP A 240 -12.43 -26.04 16.25
N LYS A 241 -12.41 -25.68 17.54
CA LYS A 241 -12.33 -24.27 17.97
C LYS A 241 -11.10 -23.57 17.39
N LEU A 242 -9.92 -24.19 17.43
CA LEU A 242 -8.69 -23.64 16.86
C LEU A 242 -8.77 -23.54 15.33
N SER A 243 -9.39 -24.53 14.67
CA SER A 243 -9.62 -24.50 13.23
C SER A 243 -10.56 -23.38 12.80
N ILE A 244 -11.64 -23.15 13.57
CA ILE A 244 -12.54 -22.00 13.38
C ILE A 244 -11.78 -20.69 13.61
N GLY A 245 -10.96 -20.60 14.66
CA GLY A 245 -10.12 -19.44 14.93
C GLY A 245 -9.18 -19.10 13.78
N ILE A 246 -8.49 -20.11 13.23
CA ILE A 246 -7.68 -19.98 12.02
C ILE A 246 -8.53 -19.44 10.86
N LYS A 247 -9.67 -20.06 10.55
CA LYS A 247 -10.54 -19.65 9.45
C LYS A 247 -10.97 -18.18 9.59
N THR A 248 -11.48 -17.80 10.76
CA THR A 248 -11.90 -16.42 11.04
C THR A 248 -10.74 -15.44 10.89
N SER A 249 -9.55 -15.78 11.39
CA SER A 249 -8.38 -14.91 11.28
C SER A 249 -7.87 -14.78 9.83
N VAL A 250 -7.96 -15.85 9.03
CA VAL A 250 -7.63 -15.81 7.59
C VAL A 250 -8.63 -14.96 6.82
N ASP A 251 -9.92 -15.02 7.15
CA ASP A 251 -10.94 -14.20 6.50
C ASP A 251 -10.74 -12.70 6.78
N ASP A 252 -10.44 -12.30 8.03
CA ASP A 252 -10.09 -10.91 8.35
C ASP A 252 -8.80 -10.48 7.63
N MET A 253 -7.75 -11.32 7.67
CA MET A 253 -6.50 -11.06 6.95
C MET A 253 -6.73 -10.88 5.44
N LYS A 254 -7.54 -11.75 4.82
CA LYS A 254 -7.93 -11.69 3.41
C LYS A 254 -8.68 -10.40 3.09
N GLN A 255 -9.61 -9.98 3.95
CA GLN A 255 -10.35 -8.74 3.76
C GLN A 255 -9.39 -7.54 3.73
N ARG A 256 -8.45 -7.43 4.67
CA ARG A 256 -7.46 -6.35 4.71
C ARG A 256 -6.50 -6.40 3.51
N ALA A 257 -6.03 -7.59 3.14
CA ALA A 257 -5.19 -7.78 1.96
C ALA A 257 -5.91 -7.34 0.67
N THR A 258 -7.21 -7.66 0.54
CA THR A 258 -8.04 -7.26 -0.61
C THR A 258 -8.22 -5.74 -0.67
N SER A 259 -8.43 -5.07 0.49
CA SER A 259 -8.46 -3.61 0.55
C SER A 259 -7.15 -2.98 0.06
N PHE A 260 -6.00 -3.55 0.43
CA PHE A 260 -4.72 -3.10 -0.11
C PHE A 260 -4.60 -3.34 -1.61
N GLN A 261 -5.09 -4.48 -2.11
CA GLN A 261 -5.09 -4.79 -3.53
C GLN A 261 -5.85 -3.76 -4.38
N GLN A 262 -6.83 -3.05 -3.81
CA GLN A 262 -7.52 -1.94 -4.48
C GLN A 262 -6.61 -0.71 -4.65
N LEU A 263 -5.67 -0.49 -3.73
CA LEU A 263 -4.66 0.59 -3.82
C LEU A 263 -3.51 0.24 -4.80
N LEU A 264 -3.34 -1.05 -5.08
CA LEU A 264 -2.30 -1.59 -5.95
C LEU A 264 -2.75 -1.75 -7.41
N LYS A 265 -4.03 -1.52 -7.69
CA LYS A 265 -4.62 -1.43 -9.03
C LYS A 265 -4.76 0.03 -9.43
#